data_AF-A0A9X1UUW3-F1
#
_entry.id   AF-A0A9X1UUW3-F1
#
_cell.length_a   1.000
_cell.length_b   1.000
_cell.length_c   1.000
_cell.angle_alpha   90.00
_cell.angle_beta   90.00
_cell.angle_gamma   90.00
#
_symmetry.space_group_name_H-M   'P 1'
#
loop_
_entity.id
_entity.type
_entity.pdbx_description
1 polymer ?
#
loop_
_entity_poly.entity_id
_entity_poly.type
_entity_poly.pdbx_seq_one_letter_code
_entity_poly.pdbx_strand_id
1 'polypeptide(L)'
;MKFFNTFRKTAILAMLMIFFTGCEKEELNQEQFEYQTTEAFLKVKAPAVESAGNNLSFPVIWAEGIAKTLRTPPANATDGLQLEGVWWYVWGEEPIDPASPIFSCEPNPVNPLLCLDQTQIDLNDPGLFKAFVQKDALNFWEAFNANAEEPVYVDFIDWGDNLESIDWTLKSQVRTELVLYEVMPAPVLQYPMRHVTGWGITEVHGLQTDLDGNIQFDNAPGDQATVYSTHTRLTIQKLNIDRDDPLMDQLEWDAANSMWIDNVEDEVLVINQPLLSNAIHEAADGPGYFNAEVNVKGKIMYGFTWDMKKLNEGSGDYRITYSFDASAPSSAGLNTFFTESTEIILPLEEEEEISLESEEEVKGGTGILDVSQNLTYMDIRIVERSTGGGGGGNNGGNNGSGNGPKN
;
A
#
# COMPACT_ATOMS: atom_id res chain seq x y z
N MET A 1 14.02 -71.48 34.58
CA MET A 1 15.23 -71.49 33.72
C MET A 1 15.11 -70.27 32.80
N LYS A 2 15.55 -69.06 33.16
CA LYS A 2 16.92 -68.53 33.31
C LYS A 2 17.84 -68.88 32.14
N PHE A 3 18.54 -67.83 31.66
CA PHE A 3 19.50 -67.71 30.55
C PHE A 3 18.90 -66.93 29.36
N PHE A 4 19.46 -65.83 28.84
CA PHE A 4 20.82 -65.31 28.91
C PHE A 4 20.82 -63.78 28.89
N ASN A 5 21.73 -63.21 29.68
CA ASN A 5 22.00 -61.80 29.80
C ASN A 5 23.16 -61.42 28.87
N THR A 6 23.32 -60.11 28.62
CA THR A 6 24.55 -59.41 28.17
C THR A 6 25.06 -59.64 26.75
N PHE A 7 25.06 -58.56 25.93
CA PHE A 7 26.29 -58.11 25.25
C PHE A 7 26.27 -56.60 24.99
N ARG A 8 27.43 -55.99 25.22
CA ARG A 8 27.73 -54.56 25.18
C ARG A 8 28.02 -54.07 23.75
N LYS A 9 27.66 -52.79 23.51
CA LYS A 9 28.37 -51.70 22.80
C LYS A 9 29.43 -52.05 21.75
N THR A 10 29.20 -51.62 20.49
CA THR A 10 30.02 -50.73 19.58
C THR A 10 29.59 -51.02 18.13
N ALA A 11 28.84 -50.13 17.46
CA ALA A 11 29.31 -49.01 16.62
C ALA A 11 29.25 -49.37 15.12
N ILE A 12 28.92 -48.36 14.29
CA ILE A 12 29.11 -48.25 12.82
C ILE A 12 27.86 -48.58 11.95
N LEU A 13 27.17 -47.48 11.58
CA LEU A 13 26.96 -46.99 10.21
C LEU A 13 25.86 -47.62 9.32
N ALA A 14 25.02 -46.69 8.82
CA ALA A 14 24.26 -46.71 7.57
C ALA A 14 23.10 -47.71 7.40
N MET A 15 21.88 -47.23 7.64
CA MET A 15 20.76 -47.18 6.69
C MET A 15 19.47 -47.04 7.47
N LEU A 16 18.91 -45.84 7.49
CA LEU A 16 17.46 -45.60 7.53
C LEU A 16 17.25 -44.11 7.25
N MET A 17 17.42 -43.75 5.97
CA MET A 17 16.62 -42.67 5.39
C MET A 17 15.23 -43.23 5.12
N ILE A 18 14.20 -42.49 5.54
CA ILE A 18 13.03 -42.03 4.76
C ILE A 18 12.07 -41.41 5.80
N PHE A 19 12.12 -40.07 5.98
CA PHE A 19 11.15 -39.05 5.51
C PHE A 19 9.78 -39.18 6.22
N PHE A 20 9.23 -38.20 6.93
CA PHE A 20 9.02 -36.77 6.61
C PHE A 20 8.87 -35.94 7.91
N THR A 21 9.76 -34.98 8.15
CA THR A 21 9.57 -33.50 8.04
C THR A 21 8.65 -32.86 9.10
N GLY A 22 9.28 -32.35 10.16
CA GLY A 22 8.84 -31.08 10.76
C GLY A 22 9.44 -29.95 9.93
N CYS A 23 8.61 -29.01 9.50
CA CYS A 23 9.08 -27.81 8.80
C CYS A 23 9.39 -26.75 9.87
N GLU A 24 10.66 -26.39 9.93
CA GLU A 24 11.20 -25.26 10.67
C GLU A 24 10.57 -23.96 10.16
N LYS A 25 10.44 -22.99 11.08
CA LYS A 25 10.20 -21.59 10.73
C LYS A 25 11.39 -21.12 9.90
N GLU A 26 11.20 -20.97 8.60
CA GLU A 26 12.15 -20.21 7.77
C GLU A 26 11.91 -18.72 8.04
N GLU A 27 12.79 -18.16 8.88
CA GLU A 27 13.14 -16.75 8.87
C GLU A 27 13.73 -16.43 7.49
N LEU A 28 12.90 -15.90 6.60
CA LEU A 28 13.34 -15.39 5.30
C LEU A 28 13.95 -14.00 5.50
N ASN A 29 15.28 -13.97 5.37
CA ASN A 29 16.14 -12.79 5.25
C ASN A 29 15.45 -11.61 4.54
N GLN A 30 15.09 -10.59 5.32
CA GLN A 30 14.95 -9.21 4.84
C GLN A 30 16.37 -8.62 4.69
N GLU A 31 17.08 -9.01 3.65
CA GLU A 31 18.27 -8.31 3.20
C GLU A 31 17.91 -7.36 2.06
N GLN A 32 17.93 -6.07 2.39
CA GLN A 32 18.41 -4.94 1.58
C GLN A 32 17.90 -4.80 0.13
N PHE A 33 17.03 -3.81 -0.06
CA PHE A 33 17.19 -2.86 -1.15
C PHE A 33 17.44 -1.48 -0.53
N GLU A 34 18.71 -1.21 -0.21
CA GLU A 34 19.19 0.16 0.00
C GLU A 34 19.33 0.79 -1.39
N TYR A 35 18.45 1.74 -1.72
CA TYR A 35 18.78 2.71 -2.75
C TYR A 35 19.88 3.61 -2.16
N GLN A 36 21.05 3.54 -2.78
CA GLN A 36 22.26 4.19 -2.29
C GLN A 36 22.24 5.67 -2.69
N THR A 37 21.48 6.49 -1.98
CA THR A 37 21.67 7.95 -1.97
C THR A 37 22.71 8.28 -0.92
N THR A 38 23.89 8.67 -1.40
CA THR A 38 24.98 9.15 -0.57
C THR A 38 24.69 10.58 -0.11
N GLU A 39 23.90 10.77 0.94
CA GLU A 39 24.04 11.86 1.92
C GLU A 39 23.55 11.37 3.30
N ALA A 40 24.37 11.61 4.32
CA ALA A 40 24.20 11.07 5.67
C ALA A 40 23.07 11.80 6.43
N PHE A 41 21.82 11.45 6.15
CA PHE A 41 20.73 11.72 7.07
C PHE A 41 20.83 10.73 8.23
N LEU A 42 20.95 11.28 9.45
CA LEU A 42 20.96 10.52 10.70
C LEU A 42 19.75 9.56 10.71
N LYS A 43 20.02 8.25 10.66
CA LYS A 43 19.00 7.20 10.84
C LYS A 43 18.43 7.33 12.25
N VAL A 44 17.38 8.14 12.43
CA VAL A 44 16.58 8.12 13.65
C VAL A 44 15.87 6.77 13.67
N LYS A 45 16.11 6.02 14.74
CA LYS A 45 15.61 4.65 14.87
C LYS A 45 14.10 4.71 15.14
N ALA A 46 13.29 4.10 14.27
CA ALA A 46 11.88 3.90 14.54
C ALA A 46 11.66 3.23 15.91
N PRO A 47 10.58 3.54 16.64
CA PRO A 47 10.29 2.94 17.94
C PRO A 47 10.40 1.41 17.90
N ALA A 48 10.99 0.84 18.94
CA ALA A 48 11.23 -0.58 19.02
C ALA A 48 9.90 -1.35 19.27
N VAL A 49 9.49 -2.12 18.27
CA VAL A 49 8.40 -3.12 18.28
C VAL A 49 6.99 -2.50 18.23
N GLU A 50 6.28 -2.74 17.12
CA GLU A 50 4.84 -2.48 17.02
C GLU A 50 4.11 -3.21 18.15
N SER A 51 3.52 -2.44 19.07
CA SER A 51 2.88 -2.99 20.28
C SER A 51 1.36 -3.04 20.18
N ALA A 52 0.80 -2.34 19.18
CA ALA A 52 -0.62 -2.30 18.88
C ALA A 52 -0.87 -2.02 17.37
N GLY A 53 -2.12 -2.22 16.92
CA GLY A 53 -2.55 -1.87 15.56
C GLY A 53 -2.71 -0.37 15.33
N ASN A 54 -3.07 0.02 14.11
CA ASN A 54 -3.35 1.41 13.76
C ASN A 54 -4.61 1.92 14.48
N ASN A 55 -4.63 3.23 14.75
CA ASN A 55 -5.80 3.94 15.24
C ASN A 55 -6.61 4.43 14.05
N LEU A 56 -7.91 4.65 14.25
CA LEU A 56 -8.74 5.26 13.21
C LEU A 56 -8.65 6.78 13.37
N SER A 57 -8.06 7.47 12.41
CA SER A 57 -7.89 8.93 12.42
C SER A 57 -8.79 9.64 11.42
N PHE A 58 -9.15 8.95 10.33
CA PHE A 58 -10.00 9.46 9.27
C PHE A 58 -11.41 8.88 9.41
N PRO A 59 -12.48 9.66 9.19
CA PRO A 59 -13.84 9.14 9.32
C PRO A 59 -14.12 7.97 8.37
N VAL A 60 -15.05 7.10 8.74
CA VAL A 60 -15.45 5.96 7.90
C VAL A 60 -16.95 5.71 7.90
N ILE A 61 -17.47 5.35 6.73
CA ILE A 61 -18.84 4.88 6.53
C ILE A 61 -18.80 3.38 6.22
N TRP A 62 -19.52 2.58 7.02
CA TRP A 62 -19.73 1.15 6.78
C TRP A 62 -20.97 0.99 5.89
N ALA A 63 -20.76 0.91 4.58
CA ALA A 63 -21.82 1.12 3.59
C ALA A 63 -22.93 0.07 3.66
N GLU A 64 -22.61 -1.21 3.88
CA GLU A 64 -23.62 -2.28 4.03
C GLU A 64 -23.96 -2.62 5.49
N GLY A 65 -23.62 -1.74 6.43
CA GLY A 65 -23.91 -1.94 7.85
C GLY A 65 -23.06 -3.03 8.53
N ILE A 66 -22.00 -3.49 7.86
CA ILE A 66 -21.02 -4.43 8.39
C ILE A 66 -19.72 -3.68 8.60
N ALA A 67 -19.38 -3.45 9.86
CA ALA A 67 -18.12 -2.82 10.24
C ALA A 67 -16.97 -3.82 10.23
N LYS A 68 -15.78 -3.36 9.83
CA LYS A 68 -14.53 -4.08 10.10
C LYS A 68 -14.20 -3.97 11.59
N THR A 69 -13.57 -5.00 12.15
CA THR A 69 -13.00 -4.93 13.50
C THR A 69 -11.91 -3.87 13.56
N LEU A 70 -12.15 -2.80 14.32
CA LEU A 70 -11.16 -1.79 14.65
C LEU A 70 -10.28 -2.22 15.84
N ARG A 71 -9.22 -1.45 16.10
CA ARG A 71 -8.37 -1.65 17.27
C ARG A 71 -9.20 -1.56 18.54
N THR A 72 -9.08 -2.57 19.41
CA THR A 72 -9.75 -2.55 20.70
C THR A 72 -9.27 -1.38 21.57
N PRO A 73 -10.18 -0.53 22.09
CA PRO A 73 -9.81 0.54 23.00
C PRO A 73 -9.11 -0.02 24.26
N PRO A 74 -8.02 0.60 24.74
CA PRO A 74 -7.45 0.26 26.03
C PRO A 74 -8.44 0.56 27.16
N ALA A 75 -8.35 -0.18 28.27
CA ALA A 75 -9.31 -0.09 29.38
C ALA A 75 -9.41 1.31 30.02
N ASN A 76 -8.41 2.16 29.79
CA ASN A 76 -8.30 3.49 30.37
C ASN A 76 -8.71 4.58 29.37
N ALA A 77 -9.00 4.23 28.10
CA ALA A 77 -9.46 5.21 27.11
C ALA A 77 -10.79 5.80 27.58
N THR A 78 -10.83 7.13 27.57
CA THR A 78 -12.03 7.90 27.93
C THR A 78 -12.52 8.57 26.66
N ASP A 79 -13.82 8.42 26.36
CA ASP A 79 -14.45 8.99 25.16
C ASP A 79 -13.70 8.65 23.84
N GLY A 80 -13.14 7.45 23.77
CA GLY A 80 -12.41 6.97 22.59
C GLY A 80 -11.03 7.60 22.41
N LEU A 81 -10.42 8.18 23.45
CA LEU A 81 -9.11 8.82 23.41
C LEU A 81 -8.21 8.42 24.59
N GLN A 82 -6.93 8.20 24.32
CA GLN A 82 -5.85 8.04 25.30
C GLN A 82 -4.52 8.51 24.68
N LEU A 83 -3.81 9.44 25.32
CA LEU A 83 -2.54 10.00 24.83
C LEU A 83 -1.47 9.94 25.94
N GLU A 84 -1.07 8.72 26.31
CA GLU A 84 -0.10 8.47 27.39
C GLU A 84 1.21 7.85 26.90
N GLY A 85 1.32 7.60 25.59
CA GLY A 85 2.45 6.93 24.96
C GLY A 85 3.52 7.86 24.41
N VAL A 86 4.31 7.33 23.47
CA VAL A 86 5.38 8.06 22.81
C VAL A 86 4.81 9.23 21.99
N TRP A 87 5.48 10.38 22.04
CA TRP A 87 5.20 11.53 21.20
C TRP A 87 6.50 12.17 20.72
N TRP A 88 6.45 12.82 19.56
CA TRP A 88 7.57 13.51 18.93
C TRP A 88 7.24 14.98 18.72
N TYR A 89 8.26 15.84 18.66
CA TYR A 89 8.07 17.19 18.12
C TYR A 89 7.92 17.08 16.60
N VAL A 90 6.97 17.85 16.05
CA VAL A 90 6.78 18.00 14.60
C VAL A 90 6.56 19.46 14.26
N TRP A 91 7.04 19.90 13.11
CA TRP A 91 6.91 21.27 12.61
C TRP A 91 6.92 21.29 11.08
N GLY A 92 6.83 22.46 10.47
CA GLY A 92 6.96 22.62 9.02
C GLY A 92 5.91 21.87 8.19
N GLU A 93 6.23 21.67 6.92
CA GLU A 93 5.35 21.00 5.95
C GLU A 93 5.41 19.47 6.07
N GLU A 94 4.37 18.79 5.61
CA GLU A 94 4.38 17.32 5.50
C GLU A 94 5.36 16.92 4.39
N PRO A 95 6.24 15.92 4.61
CA PRO A 95 7.09 15.42 3.55
C PRO A 95 6.25 14.68 2.51
N ILE A 96 6.46 14.98 1.24
CA ILE A 96 5.69 14.42 0.12
C ILE A 96 6.32 13.10 -0.34
N ASP A 97 7.65 13.01 -0.30
CA ASP A 97 8.41 11.86 -0.77
C ASP A 97 9.67 11.57 0.08
N PRO A 98 10.37 10.43 -0.13
CA PRO A 98 11.59 10.12 0.59
C PRO A 98 12.77 11.08 0.43
N ALA A 99 12.75 11.98 -0.56
CA ALA A 99 13.75 13.01 -0.74
C ALA A 99 13.42 14.29 0.05
N SER A 100 12.17 14.45 0.48
CA SER A 100 11.67 15.57 1.24
C SER A 100 12.28 15.63 2.64
N PRO A 101 12.57 16.84 3.17
CA PRO A 101 13.05 16.99 4.53
C PRO A 101 11.99 16.50 5.53
N ILE A 102 12.42 15.74 6.54
CA ILE A 102 11.57 15.32 7.64
C ILE A 102 11.66 16.35 8.76
N PHE A 103 10.53 16.98 9.09
CA PHE A 103 10.43 18.02 10.12
C PHE A 103 9.87 17.45 11.43
N SER A 104 10.66 16.58 12.05
CA SER A 104 10.30 15.95 13.32
C SER A 104 11.54 15.57 14.14
N CYS A 105 11.34 15.36 15.45
CA CYS A 105 12.37 14.75 16.29
C CYS A 105 11.79 14.13 17.57
N GLU A 106 12.50 13.14 18.12
CA GLU A 106 12.19 12.61 19.44
C GLU A 106 12.62 13.61 20.53
N PRO A 107 11.78 13.91 21.53
CA PRO A 107 12.13 14.85 22.59
C PRO A 107 13.25 14.33 23.49
N ASN A 108 14.14 15.22 23.94
CA ASN A 108 15.15 14.84 24.92
C ASN A 108 14.48 14.65 26.31
N PRO A 109 14.74 13.53 27.02
CA PRO A 109 14.10 13.25 28.31
C PRO A 109 14.54 14.17 29.45
N VAL A 110 15.61 14.94 29.28
CA VAL A 110 16.19 15.81 30.32
C VAL A 110 15.97 17.29 30.01
N ASN A 111 16.03 17.69 28.74
CA ASN A 111 15.93 19.10 28.36
C ASN A 111 14.86 19.29 27.26
N PRO A 112 13.70 19.90 27.56
CA PRO A 112 12.62 20.06 26.59
C PRO A 112 12.96 21.00 25.42
N LEU A 113 14.04 21.80 25.53
CA LEU A 113 14.54 22.67 24.45
C LEU A 113 15.41 21.92 23.43
N LEU A 114 15.62 20.62 23.63
CA LEU A 114 16.42 19.78 22.76
C LEU A 114 15.65 18.53 22.38
N CYS A 115 15.94 18.05 21.18
CA CYS A 115 15.64 16.70 20.75
C CYS A 115 16.73 15.73 21.25
N LEU A 116 16.48 14.42 21.14
CA LEU A 116 17.44 13.39 21.50
C LEU A 116 18.74 13.50 20.69
N ASP A 117 18.63 13.88 19.42
CA ASP A 117 19.74 14.12 18.49
C ASP A 117 20.45 15.48 18.67
N GLN A 118 20.10 16.24 19.71
CA GLN A 118 20.59 17.59 20.02
C GLN A 118 20.07 18.71 19.10
N THR A 119 19.09 18.44 18.23
CA THR A 119 18.37 19.49 17.51
C THR A 119 17.72 20.45 18.51
N GLN A 120 17.84 21.75 18.27
CA GLN A 120 17.27 22.78 19.14
C GLN A 120 15.81 23.03 18.79
N ILE A 121 14.98 23.15 19.83
CA ILE A 121 13.55 23.41 19.69
C ILE A 121 13.24 24.80 20.24
N ASP A 122 12.58 25.63 19.44
CA ASP A 122 11.98 26.88 19.90
C ASP A 122 10.54 26.61 20.35
N LEU A 123 10.34 26.53 21.67
CA LEU A 123 9.01 26.32 22.26
C LEU A 123 8.03 27.49 22.04
N ASN A 124 8.50 28.62 21.47
CA ASN A 124 7.64 29.75 21.11
C ASN A 124 7.26 29.76 19.63
N ASP A 125 7.74 28.79 18.83
CA ASP A 125 7.35 28.66 17.44
C ASP A 125 5.86 28.25 17.36
N PRO A 126 4.99 29.09 16.76
CA PRO A 126 3.57 28.74 16.60
C PRO A 126 3.35 27.55 15.66
N GLY A 127 4.34 27.15 14.87
CA GLY A 127 4.31 25.97 14.01
C GLY A 127 4.83 24.69 14.67
N LEU A 128 5.18 24.72 15.96
CA LEU A 128 5.66 23.55 16.69
C LEU A 128 4.51 22.81 17.39
N PHE A 129 4.42 21.51 17.11
CA PHE A 129 3.40 20.63 17.65
C PHE A 129 4.01 19.37 18.27
N LYS A 130 3.17 18.62 18.98
CA LYS A 130 3.44 17.23 19.33
C LYS A 130 2.69 16.30 18.37
N ALA A 131 3.32 15.18 18.01
CA ALA A 131 2.68 14.07 17.33
C ALA A 131 2.73 12.83 18.22
N PHE A 132 1.59 12.41 18.77
CA PHE A 132 1.47 11.18 19.54
C PHE A 132 1.47 9.98 18.60
N VAL A 133 2.52 9.16 18.69
CA VAL A 133 2.85 8.13 17.71
C VAL A 133 1.76 7.04 17.66
N GLN A 134 1.35 6.66 16.46
CA GLN A 134 0.45 5.53 16.23
C GLN A 134 1.16 4.18 16.48
N LYS A 135 0.39 3.09 16.61
CA LYS A 135 0.88 1.72 16.93
C LYS A 135 1.57 1.60 18.30
N ASP A 136 1.42 2.64 19.14
CA ASP A 136 1.79 2.63 20.55
C ASP A 136 0.57 2.18 21.40
N ALA A 137 0.77 1.20 22.28
CA ALA A 137 -0.28 0.64 23.13
C ALA A 137 -0.93 1.67 24.09
N LEU A 138 -0.22 2.75 24.43
CA LEU A 138 -0.66 3.82 25.32
C LEU A 138 -1.22 5.04 24.58
N ASN A 139 -1.20 5.00 23.24
CA ASN A 139 -1.86 5.97 22.38
C ASN A 139 -3.03 5.33 21.64
N PHE A 140 -4.24 5.81 21.90
CA PHE A 140 -5.46 5.36 21.26
C PHE A 140 -6.34 6.56 20.89
N TRP A 141 -6.93 6.50 19.70
CA TRP A 141 -7.98 7.40 19.27
C TRP A 141 -8.83 6.70 18.21
N GLU A 142 -10.10 7.11 18.09
CA GLU A 142 -11.02 6.57 17.09
C GLU A 142 -11.89 7.70 16.52
N ALA A 143 -11.72 7.97 15.22
CA ALA A 143 -12.50 8.94 14.47
C ALA A 143 -13.97 8.51 14.33
N PHE A 144 -14.80 9.41 13.79
CA PHE A 144 -16.17 9.10 13.48
C PHE A 144 -16.26 7.84 12.61
N ASN A 145 -17.10 6.89 13.03
CA ASN A 145 -17.44 5.74 12.24
C ASN A 145 -18.91 5.37 12.44
N ALA A 146 -19.62 5.13 11.36
CA ALA A 146 -21.04 4.81 11.41
C ALA A 146 -21.46 3.90 10.26
N ASN A 147 -22.50 3.11 10.49
CA ASN A 147 -23.19 2.41 9.42
C ASN A 147 -23.98 3.41 8.59
N ALA A 148 -24.00 3.23 7.27
CA ALA A 148 -24.86 4.01 6.40
C ALA A 148 -26.33 3.71 6.69
N GLU A 149 -27.17 4.75 6.73
CA GLU A 149 -28.63 4.63 6.82
C GLU A 149 -29.32 4.66 5.45
N GLU A 150 -28.62 5.20 4.44
CA GLU A 150 -29.08 5.39 3.07
C GLU A 150 -28.02 4.85 2.09
N PRO A 151 -28.32 4.75 0.78
CA PRO A 151 -27.32 4.44 -0.24
C PRO A 151 -26.11 5.39 -0.17
N VAL A 152 -24.91 4.79 -0.21
CA VAL A 152 -23.64 5.50 -0.23
C VAL A 152 -23.25 5.76 -1.67
N TYR A 153 -23.08 7.03 -2.02
CA TYR A 153 -22.58 7.45 -3.32
C TYR A 153 -21.15 7.92 -3.15
N VAL A 154 -20.21 7.21 -3.77
CA VAL A 154 -18.80 7.57 -3.69
C VAL A 154 -18.57 8.84 -4.49
N ASP A 155 -18.01 9.87 -3.87
CA ASP A 155 -17.65 11.11 -4.55
C ASP A 155 -16.24 11.05 -5.13
N PHE A 156 -15.32 10.40 -4.44
CA PHE A 156 -13.92 10.33 -4.88
C PHE A 156 -13.32 8.93 -4.79
N ILE A 157 -12.44 8.64 -5.73
CA ILE A 157 -11.63 7.42 -5.78
C ILE A 157 -10.16 7.84 -5.83
N ASP A 158 -9.34 7.23 -4.98
CA ASP A 158 -7.90 7.47 -4.89
C ASP A 158 -7.19 6.15 -5.15
N TRP A 159 -6.63 6.02 -6.35
CA TRP A 159 -5.76 4.92 -6.74
C TRP A 159 -4.36 5.23 -6.24
N GLY A 160 -3.72 4.29 -5.54
CA GLY A 160 -2.41 4.57 -4.94
C GLY A 160 -1.35 4.96 -5.98
N ASP A 161 -0.64 6.06 -5.70
CA ASP A 161 0.33 6.74 -6.58
C ASP A 161 1.34 5.82 -7.30
N ASN A 162 1.72 4.69 -6.68
CA ASN A 162 2.68 3.77 -7.29
C ASN A 162 2.14 3.05 -8.54
N LEU A 163 0.83 2.88 -8.66
CA LEU A 163 0.23 2.30 -9.87
C LEU A 163 0.21 3.30 -11.04
N GLU A 164 0.19 4.59 -10.72
CA GLU A 164 0.05 5.68 -11.68
C GLU A 164 1.40 6.20 -12.20
N SER A 165 2.49 6.01 -11.45
CA SER A 165 3.78 6.66 -11.70
C SER A 165 4.87 5.78 -12.34
N ILE A 166 4.79 4.45 -12.22
CA ILE A 166 5.88 3.56 -12.65
C ILE A 166 5.43 2.31 -13.39
N ASP A 167 6.26 1.89 -14.35
CA ASP A 167 6.18 0.57 -14.95
C ASP A 167 6.84 -0.46 -14.04
N TRP A 168 6.20 -1.63 -13.94
CA TRP A 168 6.64 -2.68 -13.04
C TRP A 168 7.34 -3.79 -13.81
N THR A 169 8.09 -4.63 -13.09
CA THR A 169 8.82 -5.75 -13.69
C THR A 169 8.32 -7.08 -13.15
N LEU A 170 8.65 -8.17 -13.84
CA LEU A 170 8.39 -9.54 -13.37
C LEU A 170 9.07 -9.91 -12.03
N LYS A 171 9.91 -9.02 -11.47
CA LYS A 171 10.54 -9.20 -10.15
C LYS A 171 9.93 -8.32 -9.07
N SER A 172 8.96 -7.48 -9.42
CA SER A 172 8.34 -6.52 -8.53
C SER A 172 7.34 -7.18 -7.57
N GLN A 173 7.09 -6.50 -6.45
CA GLN A 173 5.87 -6.68 -5.67
C GLN A 173 5.04 -5.43 -5.91
N VAL A 174 3.97 -5.56 -6.68
CA VAL A 174 3.08 -4.46 -7.01
C VAL A 174 2.07 -4.33 -5.88
N ARG A 175 1.96 -3.15 -5.27
CA ARG A 175 0.92 -2.87 -4.29
C ARG A 175 -0.25 -2.25 -5.03
N THR A 176 -1.40 -2.91 -4.96
CA THR A 176 -2.64 -2.34 -5.46
C THR A 176 -3.37 -1.75 -4.28
N GLU A 177 -3.55 -0.44 -4.28
CA GLU A 177 -4.16 0.31 -3.17
C GLU A 177 -5.28 1.18 -3.73
N LEU A 178 -6.43 1.20 -3.05
CA LEU A 178 -7.59 2.00 -3.43
C LEU A 178 -8.26 2.56 -2.18
N VAL A 179 -8.63 3.83 -2.22
CA VAL A 179 -9.50 4.46 -1.21
C VAL A 179 -10.71 5.05 -1.89
N LEU A 180 -11.87 4.87 -1.26
CA LEU A 180 -13.13 5.45 -1.67
C LEU A 180 -13.50 6.53 -0.65
N TYR A 181 -14.02 7.67 -1.11
CA TYR A 181 -14.48 8.75 -0.23
C TYR A 181 -15.90 9.19 -0.56
N GLU A 182 -16.60 9.62 0.47
CA GLU A 182 -17.86 10.35 0.40
C GLU A 182 -17.71 11.68 1.15
N VAL A 183 -18.24 12.75 0.59
CA VAL A 183 -18.29 14.09 1.18
C VAL A 183 -19.38 14.11 2.25
N MET A 184 -18.98 14.52 3.45
CA MET A 184 -19.89 14.60 4.58
C MET A 184 -20.74 15.87 4.49
N PRO A 185 -22.08 15.78 4.71
CA PRO A 185 -22.95 16.95 4.68
C PRO A 185 -22.68 17.95 5.81
N ALA A 186 -22.01 17.50 6.87
CA ALA A 186 -21.47 18.32 7.94
C ALA A 186 -20.17 17.70 8.46
N PRO A 187 -19.21 18.53 8.91
CA PRO A 187 -17.99 18.06 9.58
C PRO A 187 -18.25 17.01 10.66
N VAL A 188 -17.54 15.90 10.60
CA VAL A 188 -17.52 14.84 11.63
C VAL A 188 -16.15 14.76 12.30
N LEU A 189 -16.03 13.95 13.36
CA LEU A 189 -14.77 13.82 14.10
C LEU A 189 -13.69 13.18 13.23
N GLN A 190 -12.65 13.94 12.91
CA GLN A 190 -11.39 13.49 12.30
C GLN A 190 -10.22 13.93 13.19
N TYR A 191 -9.18 13.11 13.27
CA TYR A 191 -7.97 13.45 14.01
C TYR A 191 -6.87 13.92 13.05
N PRO A 192 -6.21 15.06 13.33
CA PRO A 192 -5.10 15.55 12.52
C PRO A 192 -3.90 14.63 12.69
N MET A 193 -3.43 14.06 11.59
CA MET A 193 -2.26 13.17 11.56
C MET A 193 -1.07 13.92 11.00
N ARG A 194 0.11 13.65 11.57
CA ARG A 194 1.39 14.19 11.11
C ARG A 194 2.39 13.08 10.84
N HIS A 195 3.12 13.19 9.74
CA HIS A 195 4.29 12.35 9.50
C HIS A 195 5.32 12.57 10.61
N VAL A 196 5.82 11.47 11.17
CA VAL A 196 6.85 11.46 12.21
C VAL A 196 8.16 10.97 11.65
N THR A 197 8.21 9.78 11.04
CA THR A 197 9.47 9.25 10.51
C THR A 197 9.24 8.09 9.55
N GLY A 198 10.30 7.71 8.84
CA GLY A 198 10.33 6.52 7.98
C GLY A 198 9.47 6.64 6.73
N TRP A 199 9.51 5.59 5.92
CA TRP A 199 8.81 5.48 4.64
C TRP A 199 8.33 4.05 4.41
N GLY A 200 7.25 3.90 3.63
CA GLY A 200 6.65 2.61 3.31
C GLY A 200 6.37 1.80 4.56
N ILE A 201 6.97 0.61 4.70
CA ILE A 201 6.73 -0.27 5.86
C ILE A 201 7.27 0.28 7.19
N THR A 202 8.17 1.27 7.15
CA THR A 202 8.74 1.90 8.34
C THR A 202 8.11 3.24 8.65
N GLU A 203 7.11 3.66 7.86
CA GLU A 203 6.43 4.93 8.02
C GLU A 203 5.68 4.98 9.36
N VAL A 204 5.80 6.12 10.04
CA VAL A 204 5.19 6.41 11.33
C VAL A 204 4.52 7.76 11.22
N HIS A 205 3.24 7.80 11.61
CA HIS A 205 2.47 9.02 11.81
C HIS A 205 2.00 9.12 13.25
N GLY A 206 1.60 10.31 13.67
CA GLY A 206 1.03 10.55 14.99
C GLY A 206 -0.05 11.61 15.01
N LEU A 207 -0.91 11.54 16.02
CA LEU A 207 -1.97 12.51 16.27
C LEU A 207 -1.38 13.84 16.72
N GLN A 208 -1.74 14.92 16.04
CA GLN A 208 -1.23 16.26 16.28
C GLN A 208 -1.94 16.97 17.45
N THR A 209 -1.15 17.48 18.39
CA THR A 209 -1.60 18.40 19.44
C THR A 209 -0.70 19.64 19.51
N ASP A 210 -1.19 20.71 20.13
CA ASP A 210 -0.28 21.75 20.61
C ASP A 210 0.63 21.21 21.73
N LEU A 211 1.52 22.07 22.24
CA LEU A 211 2.45 21.70 23.30
C LEU A 211 1.77 21.41 24.64
N ASP A 212 0.55 21.93 24.86
CA ASP A 212 -0.25 21.71 26.06
C ASP A 212 -1.09 20.42 25.99
N GLY A 213 -1.17 19.79 24.82
CA GLY A 213 -1.90 18.55 24.58
C GLY A 213 -3.31 18.73 24.02
N ASN A 214 -3.68 19.95 23.59
CA ASN A 214 -4.96 20.17 22.92
C ASN A 214 -4.86 19.74 21.45
N ILE A 215 -5.83 18.94 21.01
CA ILE A 215 -5.89 18.41 19.65
C ILE A 215 -6.18 19.54 18.66
N GLN A 216 -5.46 19.56 17.54
CA GLN A 216 -5.54 20.61 16.52
C GLN A 216 -6.59 20.28 15.45
N PHE A 217 -7.87 20.17 15.83
CA PHE A 217 -8.96 19.77 14.93
C PHE A 217 -9.13 20.66 13.70
N ASP A 218 -8.69 21.93 13.76
CA ASP A 218 -8.72 22.83 12.59
C ASP A 218 -7.87 22.31 11.41
N ASN A 219 -6.91 21.41 11.66
CA ASN A 219 -6.08 20.75 10.64
C ASN A 219 -6.72 19.44 10.09
N ALA A 220 -7.94 19.12 10.52
CA ALA A 220 -8.65 17.91 10.18
C ALA A 220 -10.16 18.23 10.08
N PRO A 221 -10.61 18.83 8.96
CA PRO A 221 -11.95 19.41 8.87
C PRO A 221 -13.07 18.38 8.97
N GLY A 222 -12.81 17.09 8.71
CA GLY A 222 -13.82 16.04 8.83
C GLY A 222 -14.96 16.17 7.82
N ASP A 223 -14.71 16.81 6.69
CA ASP A 223 -15.65 17.03 5.60
C ASP A 223 -15.73 15.83 4.64
N GLN A 224 -14.92 14.80 4.85
CA GLN A 224 -14.93 13.56 4.07
C GLN A 224 -14.83 12.34 4.98
N ALA A 225 -15.41 11.23 4.54
CA ALA A 225 -15.24 9.92 5.15
C ALA A 225 -14.76 8.92 4.10
N THR A 226 -13.91 7.97 4.53
CA THR A 226 -13.63 6.79 3.71
C THR A 226 -14.83 5.86 3.68
N VAL A 227 -15.08 5.24 2.53
CA VAL A 227 -16.19 4.31 2.35
C VAL A 227 -15.65 2.88 2.40
N TYR A 228 -16.22 2.08 3.29
CA TYR A 228 -16.00 0.64 3.35
C TYR A 228 -17.24 -0.11 2.87
N SER A 229 -17.10 -0.79 1.74
CA SER A 229 -17.97 -1.84 1.25
C SER A 229 -17.40 -3.25 1.48
N THR A 230 -18.27 -4.16 1.95
CA THR A 230 -18.03 -5.61 2.03
C THR A 230 -18.22 -6.34 0.69
N HIS A 231 -18.75 -5.63 -0.32
CA HIS A 231 -18.98 -6.15 -1.65
C HIS A 231 -17.78 -5.93 -2.58
N THR A 232 -16.75 -5.21 -2.15
CA THR A 232 -15.58 -4.93 -2.98
C THR A 232 -14.85 -6.20 -3.39
N ARG A 233 -14.49 -6.28 -4.67
CA ARG A 233 -13.69 -7.32 -5.28
C ARG A 233 -12.56 -6.73 -6.12
N LEU A 234 -11.41 -7.38 -6.05
CA LEU A 234 -10.27 -7.13 -6.92
C LEU A 234 -10.15 -8.23 -7.98
N THR A 235 -10.17 -7.86 -9.25
CA THR A 235 -9.90 -8.74 -10.38
C THR A 235 -8.64 -8.27 -11.13
N ILE A 236 -7.73 -9.20 -11.45
CA ILE A 236 -6.53 -8.94 -12.26
C ILE A 236 -6.53 -9.86 -13.47
N GLN A 237 -6.46 -9.30 -14.66
CA GLN A 237 -6.46 -10.01 -15.94
C GLN A 237 -5.34 -9.49 -16.85
N LYS A 238 -4.71 -10.39 -17.61
CA LYS A 238 -3.73 -10.00 -18.64
C LYS A 238 -4.44 -9.61 -19.93
N LEU A 239 -4.03 -8.49 -20.51
CA LEU A 239 -4.38 -8.10 -21.88
C LEU A 239 -3.44 -8.81 -22.87
N ASN A 240 -4.01 -9.31 -23.96
CA ASN A 240 -3.27 -9.95 -25.04
C ASN A 240 -2.99 -9.01 -26.22
N ILE A 241 -3.50 -7.79 -26.14
CA ILE A 241 -3.28 -6.68 -27.07
C ILE A 241 -2.72 -5.49 -26.31
N ASP A 242 -2.28 -4.46 -27.03
CA ASP A 242 -1.86 -3.20 -26.42
C ASP A 242 -3.07 -2.50 -25.79
N ARG A 243 -2.90 -1.88 -24.62
CA ARG A 243 -3.97 -1.17 -23.90
C ARG A 243 -4.59 0.01 -24.67
N ASP A 244 -3.91 0.51 -25.70
CA ASP A 244 -4.41 1.58 -26.59
C ASP A 244 -5.07 1.03 -27.88
N ASP A 245 -5.18 -0.29 -28.03
CA ASP A 245 -5.77 -0.92 -29.21
C ASP A 245 -7.30 -0.69 -29.25
N PRO A 246 -7.89 -0.29 -30.40
CA PRO A 246 -9.34 -0.07 -30.52
C PRO A 246 -10.21 -1.30 -30.19
N LEU A 247 -9.66 -2.52 -30.24
CA LEU A 247 -10.40 -3.73 -29.84
C LEU A 247 -10.70 -3.75 -28.33
N MET A 248 -10.09 -2.89 -27.52
CA MET A 248 -10.41 -2.75 -26.10
C MET A 248 -11.88 -2.35 -25.85
N ASP A 249 -12.51 -1.63 -26.78
CA ASP A 249 -13.92 -1.19 -26.69
C ASP A 249 -14.92 -2.36 -26.74
N GLN A 250 -14.48 -3.57 -27.10
CA GLN A 250 -15.35 -4.76 -27.19
C GLN A 250 -15.44 -5.55 -25.87
N LEU A 251 -14.58 -5.23 -24.90
CA LEU A 251 -14.61 -5.88 -23.59
C LEU A 251 -15.89 -5.50 -22.85
N GLU A 252 -16.63 -6.48 -22.36
CA GLU A 252 -17.73 -6.24 -21.42
C GLU A 252 -17.45 -6.90 -20.08
N TRP A 253 -18.01 -6.30 -19.03
CA TRP A 253 -17.94 -6.85 -17.70
C TRP A 253 -19.02 -7.92 -17.50
N ASP A 254 -18.59 -9.16 -17.24
CA ASP A 254 -19.47 -10.24 -16.78
C ASP A 254 -19.58 -10.17 -15.25
N ALA A 255 -20.57 -9.42 -14.76
CA ALA A 255 -20.83 -9.24 -13.33
C ALA A 255 -21.16 -10.56 -12.60
N ALA A 256 -21.59 -11.62 -13.30
CA ALA A 256 -21.90 -12.90 -12.66
C ALA A 256 -20.64 -13.70 -12.32
N ASN A 257 -19.57 -13.51 -13.10
CA ASN A 257 -18.27 -14.16 -12.91
C ASN A 257 -17.17 -13.18 -12.45
N SER A 258 -17.52 -11.91 -12.29
CA SER A 258 -16.65 -10.81 -11.87
C SER A 258 -15.35 -10.72 -12.68
N MET A 259 -15.51 -10.71 -14.00
CA MET A 259 -14.41 -10.66 -14.95
C MET A 259 -14.78 -9.94 -16.23
N TRP A 260 -13.77 -9.40 -16.92
CA TRP A 260 -13.92 -8.93 -18.28
C TRP A 260 -13.92 -10.10 -19.26
N ILE A 261 -14.86 -10.08 -20.21
CA ILE A 261 -14.98 -11.06 -21.29
C ILE A 261 -14.87 -10.38 -22.65
N ASP A 262 -14.42 -11.17 -23.61
CA ASP A 262 -14.40 -10.80 -25.02
C ASP A 262 -15.72 -11.28 -25.67
N ASN A 263 -16.53 -10.35 -26.19
CA ASN A 263 -17.86 -10.66 -26.71
C ASN A 263 -17.93 -10.90 -28.22
N VAL A 264 -16.80 -10.82 -28.92
CA VAL A 264 -16.77 -10.99 -30.36
C VAL A 264 -16.28 -12.41 -30.69
N GLU A 265 -16.92 -13.09 -31.66
CA GLU A 265 -16.46 -14.37 -32.22
C GLU A 265 -15.15 -14.23 -33.02
N ASP A 266 -14.40 -13.14 -32.84
CA ASP A 266 -13.13 -12.91 -33.51
C ASP A 266 -12.08 -13.93 -33.05
N GLU A 267 -11.16 -14.28 -33.95
CA GLU A 267 -10.09 -15.26 -33.65
C GLU A 267 -9.06 -14.73 -32.64
N VAL A 268 -9.09 -13.43 -32.31
CA VAL A 268 -8.12 -12.76 -31.44
C VAL A 268 -8.72 -12.58 -30.06
N LEU A 269 -8.26 -13.40 -29.10
CA LEU A 269 -8.62 -13.26 -27.69
C LEU A 269 -8.00 -11.99 -27.11
N VAL A 270 -8.81 -10.99 -26.76
CA VAL A 270 -8.32 -9.70 -26.22
C VAL A 270 -7.83 -9.78 -24.78
N ILE A 271 -8.50 -10.57 -23.93
CA ILE A 271 -8.21 -10.64 -22.50
C ILE A 271 -8.22 -12.08 -21.99
N ASN A 272 -7.30 -12.41 -21.08
CA ASN A 272 -7.25 -13.73 -20.47
C ASN A 272 -8.26 -13.88 -19.32
N GLN A 273 -8.44 -15.12 -18.88
CA GLN A 273 -9.16 -15.41 -17.62
C GLN A 273 -8.46 -14.72 -16.44
N PRO A 274 -9.18 -14.44 -15.33
CA PRO A 274 -8.60 -13.82 -14.15
C PRO A 274 -7.43 -14.62 -13.60
N LEU A 275 -6.30 -13.94 -13.40
CA LEU A 275 -5.21 -14.42 -12.55
C LEU A 275 -5.62 -14.37 -11.09
N LEU A 276 -6.38 -13.34 -10.75
CA LEU A 276 -6.95 -13.11 -9.43
C LEU A 276 -8.38 -12.61 -9.61
N SER A 277 -9.29 -13.14 -8.80
CA SER A 277 -10.60 -12.54 -8.55
C SER A 277 -10.97 -12.85 -7.11
N ASN A 278 -10.78 -11.89 -6.22
CA ASN A 278 -10.96 -12.08 -4.77
C ASN A 278 -11.88 -11.01 -4.22
N ALA A 279 -12.94 -11.42 -3.54
CA ALA A 279 -13.77 -10.51 -2.78
C ALA A 279 -13.21 -10.30 -1.38
N ILE A 280 -13.45 -9.12 -0.82
CA ILE A 280 -12.96 -8.76 0.50
C ILE A 280 -13.50 -9.68 1.62
N HIS A 281 -14.72 -10.20 1.47
CA HIS A 281 -15.31 -11.12 2.43
C HIS A 281 -14.75 -12.54 2.35
N GLU A 282 -13.96 -12.85 1.31
CA GLU A 282 -13.20 -14.11 1.16
C GLU A 282 -11.80 -13.98 1.79
N ALA A 283 -11.44 -12.80 2.29
CA ALA A 283 -10.13 -12.53 2.86
C ALA A 283 -9.85 -13.37 4.11
N ALA A 284 -8.57 -13.71 4.29
CA ALA A 284 -8.03 -14.24 5.54
C ALA A 284 -6.79 -13.43 5.96
N ASP A 285 -6.28 -13.69 7.16
CA ASP A 285 -5.05 -13.08 7.64
C ASP A 285 -3.82 -13.65 6.90
N GLY A 286 -2.95 -12.77 6.40
CA GLY A 286 -1.66 -13.13 5.79
C GLY A 286 -1.43 -12.53 4.40
N PRO A 287 -0.21 -12.65 3.86
CA PRO A 287 0.13 -12.13 2.53
C PRO A 287 -0.62 -12.89 1.43
N GLY A 288 -1.13 -12.16 0.43
CA GLY A 288 -1.81 -12.74 -0.74
C GLY A 288 -3.33 -12.78 -0.67
N TYR A 289 -3.95 -12.08 0.28
CA TYR A 289 -5.39 -11.80 0.27
C TYR A 289 -5.66 -10.36 -0.08
N PHE A 290 -6.68 -10.13 -0.89
CA PHE A 290 -7.28 -8.81 -1.04
C PHE A 290 -8.05 -8.47 0.23
N ASN A 291 -7.71 -7.36 0.89
CA ASN A 291 -8.34 -6.98 2.15
C ASN A 291 -8.48 -5.44 2.22
N ALA A 292 -9.23 -4.96 3.21
CA ALA A 292 -9.14 -3.57 3.62
C ALA A 292 -8.52 -3.47 5.01
N GLU A 293 -7.75 -2.42 5.26
CA GLU A 293 -7.13 -2.17 6.56
C GLU A 293 -7.15 -0.70 6.91
N VAL A 294 -7.01 -0.40 8.21
CA VAL A 294 -6.71 0.95 8.67
C VAL A 294 -5.23 1.17 8.46
N ASN A 295 -4.87 2.15 7.65
CA ASN A 295 -3.47 2.41 7.28
C ASN A 295 -2.72 3.28 8.31
N VAL A 296 -1.47 3.64 8.02
CA VAL A 296 -0.65 4.47 8.92
C VAL A 296 -1.20 5.90 9.09
N LYS A 297 -1.97 6.42 8.14
CA LYS A 297 -2.66 7.71 8.28
C LYS A 297 -4.02 7.57 9.00
N GLY A 298 -4.40 6.34 9.38
CA GLY A 298 -5.63 6.05 10.11
C GLY A 298 -6.90 6.08 9.24
N LYS A 299 -6.78 5.87 7.92
CA LYS A 299 -7.92 5.76 6.99
C LYS A 299 -8.13 4.31 6.52
N ILE A 300 -9.37 3.95 6.16
CA ILE A 300 -9.62 2.64 5.52
C ILE A 300 -9.10 2.67 4.09
N MET A 301 -8.31 1.67 3.73
CA MET A 301 -7.84 1.45 2.37
C MET A 301 -8.00 0.00 1.98
N TYR A 302 -8.34 -0.24 0.72
CA TYR A 302 -8.29 -1.56 0.09
C TYR A 302 -6.88 -1.82 -0.42
N GLY A 303 -6.40 -3.04 -0.23
CA GLY A 303 -5.02 -3.40 -0.49
C GLY A 303 -4.85 -4.84 -0.94
N PHE A 304 -3.95 -5.04 -1.90
CA PHE A 304 -3.40 -6.35 -2.23
C PHE A 304 -1.93 -6.22 -2.66
N THR A 305 -1.09 -7.13 -2.18
CA THR A 305 0.31 -7.23 -2.63
C THR A 305 0.42 -8.30 -3.70
N TRP A 306 0.57 -7.87 -4.94
CA TRP A 306 0.73 -8.71 -6.10
C TRP A 306 2.20 -9.07 -6.33
N ASP A 307 2.55 -10.31 -5.99
CA ASP A 307 3.90 -10.86 -6.20
C ASP A 307 4.08 -11.33 -7.65
N MET A 308 4.67 -10.47 -8.49
CA MET A 308 4.90 -10.74 -9.91
C MET A 308 5.78 -11.96 -10.16
N LYS A 309 6.53 -12.44 -9.16
CA LYS A 309 7.33 -13.66 -9.31
C LYS A 309 6.49 -14.93 -9.25
N LYS A 310 5.28 -14.85 -8.70
CA LYS A 310 4.42 -16.01 -8.42
C LYS A 310 3.14 -16.00 -9.23
N LEU A 311 2.54 -14.83 -9.45
CA LEU A 311 1.25 -14.70 -10.10
C LEU A 311 1.40 -13.76 -11.30
N ASN A 312 1.69 -14.28 -12.49
CA ASN A 312 1.79 -13.48 -13.72
C ASN A 312 1.65 -14.39 -14.93
N GLU A 313 1.43 -13.77 -16.10
CA GLU A 313 1.41 -14.43 -17.41
C GLU A 313 2.46 -13.81 -18.36
N GLY A 314 3.60 -13.37 -17.82
CA GLY A 314 4.69 -12.73 -18.55
C GLY A 314 4.57 -11.20 -18.64
N SER A 315 5.44 -10.60 -19.45
CA SER A 315 5.38 -9.17 -19.77
C SER A 315 4.12 -8.80 -20.57
N GLY A 316 3.80 -7.51 -20.61
CA GLY A 316 2.62 -6.97 -21.30
C GLY A 316 1.74 -6.16 -20.37
N ASP A 317 0.55 -5.81 -20.86
CA ASP A 317 -0.41 -5.00 -20.13
C ASP A 317 -1.37 -5.86 -19.31
N TYR A 318 -1.76 -5.35 -18.15
CA TYR A 318 -2.66 -6.01 -17.23
C TYR A 318 -3.73 -5.03 -16.78
N ARG A 319 -4.98 -5.50 -16.77
CA ARG A 319 -6.13 -4.78 -16.23
C ARG A 319 -6.35 -5.15 -14.77
N ILE A 320 -6.34 -4.15 -13.90
CA ILE A 320 -6.69 -4.25 -12.49
C ILE A 320 -8.08 -3.62 -12.33
N THR A 321 -9.05 -4.34 -11.78
CA THR A 321 -10.43 -3.88 -11.64
C THR A 321 -10.89 -3.99 -10.19
N TYR A 322 -11.39 -2.89 -9.65
CA TYR A 322 -12.17 -2.86 -8.43
C TYR A 322 -13.65 -2.76 -8.79
N SER A 323 -14.42 -3.73 -8.32
CA SER A 323 -15.85 -3.84 -8.60
C SER A 323 -16.61 -4.15 -7.32
N PHE A 324 -17.93 -3.98 -7.35
CA PHE A 324 -18.80 -4.42 -6.27
C PHE A 324 -19.61 -5.64 -6.69
N ASP A 325 -19.46 -6.74 -5.95
CA ASP A 325 -20.29 -7.92 -6.12
C ASP A 325 -21.76 -7.57 -5.81
N ALA A 326 -22.71 -8.23 -6.48
CA ALA A 326 -24.13 -8.01 -6.20
C ALA A 326 -24.56 -8.50 -4.80
N SER A 327 -23.80 -9.43 -4.22
CA SER A 327 -24.09 -10.04 -2.91
C SER A 327 -22.80 -10.31 -2.13
N ALA A 328 -22.83 -10.05 -0.82
CA ALA A 328 -21.78 -10.44 0.12
C ALA A 328 -22.39 -11.15 1.35
N PRO A 329 -21.65 -12.03 2.04
CA PRO A 329 -22.12 -12.70 3.24
C PRO A 329 -22.54 -11.71 4.33
N SER A 330 -23.67 -12.00 4.98
CA SER A 330 -24.23 -11.21 6.09
C SER A 330 -24.68 -9.79 5.75
N SER A 331 -24.53 -9.36 4.50
CA SER A 331 -25.02 -8.07 4.00
C SER A 331 -26.50 -8.18 3.59
N ALA A 332 -27.25 -7.08 3.75
CA ALA A 332 -28.63 -6.99 3.27
C ALA A 332 -28.72 -6.76 1.74
N GLY A 333 -27.59 -6.44 1.09
CA GLY A 333 -27.49 -6.11 -0.32
C GLY A 333 -26.41 -5.04 -0.55
N LEU A 334 -26.01 -4.87 -1.80
CA LEU A 334 -25.08 -3.81 -2.20
C LEU A 334 -25.71 -2.43 -1.89
N ASN A 335 -24.95 -1.57 -1.21
CA ASN A 335 -25.38 -0.22 -0.83
C ASN A 335 -24.35 0.87 -1.20
N THR A 336 -23.35 0.52 -2.01
CA THR A 336 -22.26 1.41 -2.45
C THR A 336 -22.30 1.58 -3.96
N PHE A 337 -22.30 2.82 -4.44
CA PHE A 337 -22.46 3.13 -5.86
C PHE A 337 -21.52 4.24 -6.33
N PHE A 338 -20.93 4.04 -7.50
CA PHE A 338 -20.38 5.11 -8.32
C PHE A 338 -21.49 5.81 -9.09
N THR A 339 -21.25 7.08 -9.41
CA THR A 339 -22.19 7.94 -10.13
C THR A 339 -21.43 8.76 -11.17
N GLU A 340 -22.16 9.47 -12.04
CA GLU A 340 -21.58 10.41 -13.00
C GLU A 340 -20.82 11.58 -12.33
N SER A 341 -21.02 11.81 -11.02
CA SER A 341 -20.28 12.82 -10.24
C SER A 341 -19.11 12.25 -9.46
N THR A 342 -18.88 10.93 -9.52
CA THR A 342 -17.69 10.32 -8.90
C THR A 342 -16.45 10.71 -9.69
N GLU A 343 -15.41 11.17 -8.99
CA GLU A 343 -14.15 11.61 -9.60
C GLU A 343 -12.98 10.74 -9.13
N ILE A 344 -12.01 10.48 -10.01
CA ILE A 344 -10.73 9.87 -9.63
C ILE A 344 -9.77 11.00 -9.29
N ILE A 345 -9.31 11.02 -8.04
CA ILE A 345 -8.29 11.96 -7.58
C ILE A 345 -6.96 11.49 -8.14
N LEU A 346 -6.28 12.39 -8.84
CA LEU A 346 -4.88 12.21 -9.22
C LEU A 346 -4.00 12.85 -8.15
N PRO A 347 -2.83 12.30 -7.84
CA PRO A 347 -1.86 12.97 -7.00
C PRO A 347 -1.57 14.35 -7.58
N LEU A 348 -1.56 15.36 -6.71
CA LEU A 348 -0.99 16.66 -7.02
C LEU A 348 0.53 16.48 -7.08
N GLU A 349 1.05 15.81 -8.11
CA GLU A 349 2.39 16.11 -8.56
C GLU A 349 2.32 17.57 -9.01
N GLU A 350 3.01 18.45 -8.29
CA GLU A 350 3.17 19.84 -8.71
C GLU A 350 3.51 19.85 -10.20
N GLU A 351 2.94 20.81 -10.93
CA GLU A 351 3.28 21.11 -12.31
C GLU A 351 4.81 21.32 -12.45
N GLU A 352 5.61 20.26 -12.49
CA GLU A 352 6.89 20.30 -13.17
C GLU A 352 6.51 20.55 -14.62
N GLU A 353 6.73 21.79 -15.07
CA GLU A 353 6.62 22.18 -16.46
C GLU A 353 7.19 21.06 -17.31
N ILE A 354 6.31 20.26 -17.92
CA ILE A 354 6.69 19.27 -18.93
C ILE A 354 7.40 20.08 -20.01
N SER A 355 8.73 20.06 -19.97
CA SER A 355 9.53 20.62 -21.04
C SER A 355 9.13 19.84 -22.29
N LEU A 356 8.51 20.52 -23.25
CA LEU A 356 7.90 19.98 -24.47
C LEU A 356 8.91 19.33 -25.45
N GLU A 357 10.00 18.71 -24.99
CA GLU A 357 11.04 18.14 -25.84
C GLU A 357 11.50 16.71 -25.47
N SER A 358 10.85 16.03 -24.53
CA SER A 358 10.95 14.57 -24.43
C SER A 358 9.58 13.93 -24.61
N GLU A 359 9.44 13.06 -25.61
CA GLU A 359 8.38 12.05 -25.65
C GLU A 359 8.59 11.12 -24.45
N GLU A 360 8.22 11.58 -23.24
CA GLU A 360 8.21 10.70 -22.08
C GLU A 360 7.09 9.68 -22.30
N GLU A 361 7.48 8.42 -22.44
CA GLU A 361 6.55 7.29 -22.34
C GLU A 361 5.68 7.50 -21.10
N VAL A 362 4.35 7.52 -21.26
CA VAL A 362 3.40 7.56 -20.15
C VAL A 362 3.63 6.30 -19.31
N LYS A 363 4.31 6.47 -18.17
CA LYS A 363 4.59 5.41 -17.20
C LYS A 363 3.36 5.19 -16.33
N GLY A 364 3.17 3.96 -15.86
CA GLY A 364 2.04 3.63 -14.98
C GLY A 364 0.71 3.52 -15.73
N GLY A 365 -0.40 3.47 -14.98
CA GLY A 365 -1.75 3.37 -15.51
C GLY A 365 -2.60 4.60 -15.23
N THR A 366 -3.70 4.74 -15.96
CA THR A 366 -4.73 5.77 -15.72
C THR A 366 -5.99 5.10 -15.21
N GLY A 367 -6.53 5.60 -14.10
CA GLY A 367 -7.81 5.12 -13.56
C GLY A 367 -8.96 5.47 -14.50
N ILE A 368 -9.83 4.49 -14.74
CA ILE A 368 -11.05 4.63 -15.54
C ILE A 368 -12.25 4.26 -14.67
N LEU A 369 -13.32 5.04 -14.79
CA LEU A 369 -14.58 4.81 -14.09
C LEU A 369 -15.63 4.28 -15.08
N ASP A 370 -16.24 3.14 -14.76
CA ASP A 370 -17.42 2.63 -15.47
C ASP A 370 -18.61 2.63 -14.49
N VAL A 371 -19.32 3.75 -14.49
CA VAL A 371 -20.52 3.96 -13.65
C VAL A 371 -21.61 2.95 -13.98
N SER A 372 -21.73 2.54 -15.24
CA SER A 372 -22.80 1.64 -15.69
C SER A 372 -22.66 0.24 -15.10
N GLN A 373 -21.43 -0.20 -14.88
CA GLN A 373 -21.08 -1.48 -14.27
C GLN A 373 -20.70 -1.36 -12.78
N ASN A 374 -20.74 -0.16 -12.22
CA ASN A 374 -20.37 0.14 -10.84
C ASN A 374 -18.95 -0.38 -10.50
N LEU A 375 -17.98 -0.08 -11.37
CA LEU A 375 -16.58 -0.47 -11.21
C LEU A 375 -15.61 0.64 -11.61
N THR A 376 -14.37 0.51 -11.16
CA THR A 376 -13.23 1.29 -11.65
C THR A 376 -12.10 0.34 -12.01
N TYR A 377 -11.33 0.66 -13.04
CA TYR A 377 -10.21 -0.17 -13.46
C TYR A 377 -9.03 0.68 -13.93
N MET A 378 -7.86 0.05 -14.00
CA MET A 378 -6.63 0.65 -14.47
C MET A 378 -5.83 -0.39 -15.24
N ASP A 379 -5.28 0.02 -16.38
CA ASP A 379 -4.40 -0.81 -17.20
C ASP A 379 -2.94 -0.41 -16.96
N ILE A 380 -2.13 -1.33 -16.43
CA ILE A 380 -0.72 -1.12 -16.13
C ILE A 380 0.19 -2.00 -16.98
N ARG A 381 1.40 -1.51 -17.26
CA ARG A 381 2.40 -2.22 -18.06
C ARG A 381 3.42 -2.94 -17.19
N ILE A 382 3.64 -4.23 -17.50
CA ILE A 382 4.70 -5.05 -16.92
C ILE A 382 5.79 -5.28 -17.96
N VAL A 383 6.98 -4.72 -17.71
CA VAL A 383 8.10 -4.81 -18.64
C VAL A 383 9.03 -5.99 -18.33
N GLU A 384 9.57 -6.59 -19.39
CA GLU A 384 10.74 -7.44 -19.28
C GLU A 384 11.97 -6.57 -18.98
N ARG A 385 12.79 -6.97 -18.00
CA ARG A 385 14.04 -6.26 -17.75
C ARG A 385 14.91 -6.38 -19.00
N SER A 386 15.14 -5.27 -19.71
CA SER A 386 16.30 -5.21 -20.60
C SER A 386 17.53 -5.42 -19.72
N THR A 387 18.29 -6.48 -19.95
CA THR A 387 19.63 -6.60 -19.37
C THR A 387 20.38 -5.35 -19.80
N GLY A 388 20.56 -4.41 -18.88
CA GLY A 388 21.31 -3.19 -19.13
C GLY A 388 22.62 -3.56 -19.81
N GLY A 389 22.77 -3.11 -21.06
CA GLY A 389 24.00 -3.19 -21.83
C GLY A 389 25.05 -2.26 -21.25
N GLY A 390 25.46 -2.51 -20.02
CA GLY A 390 26.55 -1.84 -19.32
C GLY A 390 27.77 -2.75 -19.34
N GLY A 391 28.34 -2.95 -20.51
CA GLY A 391 29.49 -3.81 -20.71
C GLY A 391 30.30 -3.34 -21.90
N GLY A 392 30.93 -2.17 -21.74
CA GLY A 392 31.96 -1.67 -22.65
C GLY A 392 33.05 -2.71 -22.80
N GLY A 393 32.92 -3.54 -23.85
CA GLY A 393 33.92 -4.47 -24.30
C GLY A 393 35.14 -3.69 -24.73
N ASN A 394 36.07 -3.55 -23.80
CA ASN A 394 37.38 -2.98 -24.03
C ASN A 394 38.08 -3.84 -25.08
N ASN A 395 38.01 -3.39 -26.34
CA ASN A 395 38.65 -4.02 -27.48
C ASN A 395 40.16 -3.81 -27.34
N GLY A 396 40.79 -4.67 -26.55
CA GLY A 396 42.24 -4.75 -26.38
C GLY A 396 42.87 -5.09 -27.72
N GLY A 397 43.37 -4.06 -28.40
CA GLY A 397 44.13 -4.18 -29.63
C GLY A 397 45.33 -5.10 -29.44
N ASN A 398 45.27 -6.27 -30.09
CA ASN A 398 46.40 -7.15 -30.18
C ASN A 398 47.19 -6.84 -31.47
N ASN A 399 48.47 -6.54 -31.26
CA ASN A 399 49.50 -6.30 -32.26
C ASN A 399 49.58 -7.46 -33.27
N GLY A 400 49.63 -7.12 -34.56
CA GLY A 400 49.76 -8.10 -35.64
C GLY A 400 50.22 -7.50 -36.97
N SER A 401 51.48 -7.08 -37.00
CA SER A 401 52.45 -7.20 -38.12
C SER A 401 51.92 -7.44 -39.55
N GLY A 402 52.26 -6.54 -40.50
CA GLY A 402 52.37 -6.93 -41.91
C GLY A 402 52.35 -5.82 -42.97
N ASN A 403 53.55 -5.29 -43.30
CA ASN A 403 54.02 -4.78 -44.60
C ASN A 403 53.16 -3.81 -45.46
N GLY A 404 53.73 -2.63 -45.73
CA GLY A 404 53.28 -1.64 -46.74
C GLY A 404 53.61 -2.05 -48.20
N PRO A 405 54.05 -1.15 -49.09
CA PRO A 405 53.91 0.31 -49.15
C PRO A 405 53.12 0.74 -50.43
N LYS A 406 52.84 2.04 -50.60
CA LYS A 406 52.91 2.74 -51.90
C LYS A 406 52.66 4.25 -51.75
N ASN A 407 53.72 4.99 -52.09
CA ASN A 407 53.84 6.35 -52.63
C ASN A 407 53.23 7.53 -51.87
#